data_AF-A0AAN1XV28-F1
#
_entry.id   AF-A0AAN1XV28-F1
#
_cell.length_a   1.000
_cell.length_b   1.000
_cell.length_c   1.000
_cell.angle_alpha   90.00
_cell.angle_beta   90.00
_cell.angle_gamma   90.00
#
_symmetry.space_group_name_H-M   'P 1'
#
loop_
_entity.id
_entity.type
_entity.pdbx_description
1 polymer ?
#
loop_
_entity_poly.entity_id
_entity_poly.type
_entity_poly.pdbx_seq_one_letter_code
_entity_poly.pdbx_strand_id
1 'polypeptide(L)'
;MRFLATSIIRAPERIAEIPQHYAAEAEQVSRLLGDGSMREIYFDAGAATAYVIVDAADAAAARAALATLPLVECGILDWSLATLQPLPELADYFAQRAIAPPAWWPAGSNPSAISP
;
A
#
# COMPACT_ATOMS: atom_id res chain seq x y z
N MET A 1 -9.32 -3.62 -5.06
CA MET A 1 -8.17 -3.08 -5.82
C MET A 1 -6.93 -3.09 -4.92
N ARG A 2 -5.73 -3.06 -5.51
CA ARG A 2 -4.46 -3.00 -4.77
C ARG A 2 -3.72 -1.71 -5.07
N PHE A 3 -3.03 -1.17 -4.07
CA PHE A 3 -2.27 0.06 -4.17
C PHE A 3 -0.88 -0.10 -3.56
N LEU A 4 0.11 0.55 -4.16
CA LEU A 4 1.37 0.88 -3.52
C LEU A 4 1.24 2.30 -2.94
N ALA A 5 1.40 2.41 -1.64
CA ALA A 5 1.49 3.68 -0.96
C ALA A 5 2.96 3.99 -0.66
N THR A 6 3.42 5.17 -1.06
CA THR A 6 4.77 5.66 -0.76
C THR A 6 4.67 6.84 0.18
N SER A 7 5.39 6.80 1.29
CA SER A 7 5.33 7.86 2.30
C SER A 7 5.89 9.16 1.75
N ILE A 8 5.24 10.26 2.10
CA ILE A 8 5.71 11.63 1.87
C ILE A 8 5.78 12.32 3.22
N ILE A 9 6.95 12.83 3.60
CA ILE A 9 7.05 13.71 4.77
C ILE A 9 6.48 15.08 4.40
N ARG A 10 5.48 15.53 5.15
CA ARG A 10 4.81 16.83 4.97
C ARG A 10 5.38 17.90 5.89
N ALA A 11 5.82 17.52 7.09
CA ALA A 11 6.38 18.42 8.10
C ALA A 11 7.78 17.94 8.52
N PRO A 12 8.83 18.16 7.69
CA PRO A 12 10.19 17.70 7.97
C PRO A 12 10.76 18.29 9.27
N GLU A 13 10.36 19.50 9.63
CA GLU A 13 10.73 20.16 10.90
C GLU A 13 10.17 19.44 12.14
N ARG A 14 9.14 18.60 11.96
CA ARG A 14 8.48 17.85 13.03
C ARG A 14 8.92 16.38 13.10
N ILE A 15 9.90 15.96 12.30
CA ILE A 15 10.41 14.57 12.34
C ILE A 15 10.86 14.15 13.75
N ALA A 16 11.44 15.06 14.52
CA ALA A 16 11.87 14.79 15.89
C ALA A 16 10.70 14.43 16.83
N GLU A 17 9.46 14.77 16.47
CA GLU A 17 8.25 14.43 17.22
C GLU A 17 7.79 12.99 16.97
N ILE A 18 8.16 12.38 15.84
CA ILE A 18 7.69 11.05 15.41
C ILE A 18 7.79 9.97 16.50
N PRO A 19 8.89 9.83 17.27
CA PRO A 19 9.04 8.77 18.26
C PRO A 19 7.91 8.74 19.30
N GLN A 20 7.30 9.88 19.63
CA GLN A 20 6.19 9.93 20.60
C GLN A 20 4.89 9.31 20.06
N HIS A 21 4.74 9.22 18.74
CA HIS A 21 3.57 8.66 18.08
C HIS A 21 3.71 7.16 17.77
N TYR A 22 4.92 6.59 17.87
CA TYR A 22 5.18 5.22 17.41
C TYR A 22 4.37 4.13 18.09
N ALA A 23 4.02 4.28 19.37
CA ALA A 23 3.17 3.29 20.03
C ALA A 23 1.78 3.24 19.37
N ALA A 24 1.15 4.40 19.19
CA ALA A 24 -0.16 4.51 18.54
C ALA A 24 -0.08 4.13 17.05
N GLU A 25 0.99 4.52 16.36
CA GLU A 25 1.23 4.18 14.96
C GLU A 25 1.32 2.65 14.78
N ALA A 26 2.12 1.98 15.60
CA ALA A 26 2.29 0.53 15.56
C ALA A 26 0.99 -0.22 15.87
N GLU A 27 0.20 0.26 16.84
CA GLU A 27 -1.12 -0.31 17.12
C GLU A 27 -2.05 -0.21 15.92
N GLN A 28 -2.12 0.95 15.28
CA GLN A 28 -3.00 1.16 14.13
C GLN A 28 -2.54 0.36 12.91
N VAL A 29 -1.24 0.32 12.64
CA VAL A 29 -0.65 -0.56 11.62
C VAL A 29 -1.02 -2.01 11.89
N SER A 30 -0.92 -2.48 13.14
CA SER A 30 -1.29 -3.85 13.50
C SER A 30 -2.78 -4.12 13.25
N ARG A 31 -3.68 -3.16 13.48
CA ARG A 31 -5.11 -3.31 13.18
C ARG A 31 -5.34 -3.43 11.67
N LEU A 32 -4.75 -2.54 10.88
CA LEU A 32 -4.87 -2.54 9.42
C LEU A 32 -4.28 -3.81 8.78
N LEU A 33 -3.21 -4.36 9.36
CA LEU A 33 -2.67 -5.65 8.94
C LEU A 33 -3.63 -6.80 9.32
N GLY A 34 -4.20 -6.75 10.51
CA GLY A 34 -5.11 -7.77 11.02
C GLY A 34 -6.45 -7.85 10.28
N ASP A 35 -6.99 -6.71 9.82
CA ASP A 35 -8.22 -6.66 9.03
C ASP A 35 -8.00 -6.84 7.50
N GLY A 36 -6.74 -6.84 7.06
CA GLY A 36 -6.35 -7.05 5.68
C GLY A 36 -6.40 -5.81 4.78
N SER A 37 -6.72 -4.63 5.31
CA SER A 37 -6.65 -3.36 4.58
C SER A 37 -5.21 -3.04 4.19
N MET A 38 -4.26 -3.25 5.12
CA MET A 38 -2.83 -3.24 4.86
C MET A 38 -2.33 -4.68 4.71
N ARG A 39 -1.51 -4.95 3.69
CA ARG A 39 -0.92 -6.28 3.49
C ARG A 39 0.51 -6.36 3.98
N GLU A 40 1.29 -5.35 3.63
CA GLU A 40 2.73 -5.36 3.81
C GLU A 40 3.22 -3.92 4.04
N ILE A 41 4.27 -3.78 4.84
CA ILE A 41 4.94 -2.51 5.11
C ILE A 41 6.45 -2.72 5.09
N TYR A 42 7.15 -1.85 4.38
CA TYR A 42 8.59 -1.87 4.22
C TYR A 42 9.17 -0.48 4.41
N PHE A 43 10.41 -0.40 4.87
CA PHE A 43 11.16 0.84 4.97
C PHE A 43 12.42 0.72 4.12
N ASP A 44 12.59 1.65 3.18
CA ASP A 44 13.82 1.83 2.42
C ASP A 44 14.79 2.66 3.24
N ALA A 45 15.78 1.98 3.81
CA ALA A 45 16.83 2.58 4.61
C ALA A 45 17.76 3.52 3.83
N GLY A 46 17.83 3.40 2.49
CA GLY A 46 18.62 4.29 1.64
C GLY A 46 17.91 5.59 1.30
N ALA A 47 16.58 5.53 1.09
CA ALA A 47 15.76 6.69 0.75
C ALA A 47 14.97 7.29 1.92
N ALA A 48 15.09 6.72 3.13
CA ALA A 48 14.31 7.09 4.31
C ALA A 48 12.79 7.16 4.02
N THR A 49 12.28 6.19 3.26
CA THR A 49 10.90 6.17 2.75
C THR A 49 10.21 4.87 3.13
N ALA A 50 8.97 4.94 3.59
CA ALA A 50 8.13 3.78 3.79
C ALA A 50 7.30 3.45 2.54
N TYR A 51 7.13 2.16 2.28
CA TYR A 51 6.28 1.61 1.25
C TYR A 51 5.25 0.68 1.89
N VAL A 52 4.00 0.80 1.49
CA VAL A 52 2.90 -0.02 2.01
C VAL A 52 2.08 -0.58 0.87
N ILE A 53 1.72 -1.86 0.95
CA ILE A 53 0.75 -2.47 0.06
C ILE A 53 -0.61 -2.46 0.73
N VAL A 54 -1.61 -1.85 0.08
CA VAL A 54 -2.97 -1.66 0.61
C VAL A 54 -3.97 -2.30 -0.34
N ASP A 55 -4.93 -3.04 0.21
CA ASP A 55 -6.11 -3.50 -0.52
C ASP A 55 -7.33 -2.70 -0.08
N ALA A 56 -8.03 -2.11 -1.05
CA ALA A 56 -9.23 -1.33 -0.79
C ALA A 56 -10.18 -1.39 -1.99
N ALA A 57 -11.44 -0.98 -1.82
CA ALA A 57 -12.41 -0.94 -2.91
C ALA A 57 -11.95 -0.02 -4.05
N ASP A 58 -11.44 1.16 -3.71
CA ASP A 58 -10.94 2.19 -4.60
C ASP A 58 -9.84 3.03 -3.92
N ALA A 59 -9.32 4.05 -4.64
CA ALA A 59 -8.26 4.91 -4.11
C ALA A 59 -8.73 5.81 -2.95
N ALA A 60 -10.03 6.15 -2.88
CA ALA A 60 -10.57 6.96 -1.79
C ALA A 60 -10.63 6.14 -0.50
N ALA A 61 -11.09 4.90 -0.58
CA ALA A 61 -11.07 3.95 0.53
C ALA A 61 -9.64 3.65 1.02
N ALA A 62 -8.67 3.49 0.11
CA ALA A 62 -7.27 3.32 0.47
C ALA A 62 -6.72 4.54 1.24
N ARG A 63 -7.00 5.76 0.75
CA ARG A 63 -6.62 7.00 1.46
C ARG A 63 -7.29 7.09 2.82
N ALA A 64 -8.57 6.76 2.92
CA ALA A 64 -9.31 6.81 4.18
C ALA A 64 -8.71 5.85 5.21
N ALA A 65 -8.34 4.64 4.82
CA ALA A 65 -7.68 3.68 5.71
C ALA A 65 -6.32 4.22 6.20
N LEU A 66 -5.48 4.71 5.29
CA LEU A 66 -4.16 5.27 5.64
C LEU A 66 -4.25 6.57 6.44
N ALA A 67 -5.31 7.37 6.25
CA ALA A 67 -5.54 8.60 6.99
C ALA A 67 -5.81 8.37 8.49
N THR A 68 -6.10 7.14 8.90
CA THR A 68 -6.25 6.77 10.32
C THR A 68 -4.91 6.59 11.05
N LEU A 69 -3.80 6.57 10.33
CA LEU A 69 -2.47 6.44 10.93
C LEU A 69 -2.14 7.74 11.71
N PRO A 70 -1.75 7.66 13.00
CA PRO A 70 -1.43 8.83 13.81
C PRO A 70 -0.46 9.83 13.18
N LEU A 71 0.57 9.36 12.47
CA LEU A 71 1.52 10.24 11.77
C LEU A 71 0.89 10.99 10.59
N VAL A 72 -0.16 10.43 10.00
CA VAL A 72 -0.97 11.07 8.95
C VAL A 72 -1.99 12.03 9.56
N GLU A 73 -2.70 11.61 10.60
CA GLU A 73 -3.69 12.44 11.31
C GLU A 73 -3.06 13.74 11.85
N CYS A 74 -1.84 13.66 12.38
CA CYS A 74 -1.12 14.82 12.90
C CYS A 74 -0.38 15.63 11.83
N GLY A 75 -0.47 15.22 10.55
CA GLY A 75 0.05 15.94 9.40
C GLY A 75 1.56 15.88 9.21
N ILE A 76 2.28 14.98 9.88
CA ILE A 76 3.73 14.80 9.71
C ILE A 76 4.01 14.03 8.42
N LEU A 77 3.18 13.04 8.10
CA LEU A 77 3.31 12.12 6.99
C LEU A 77 2.05 12.12 6.13
N ASP A 78 2.19 11.77 4.86
CA ASP A 78 1.09 11.51 3.94
C ASP A 78 1.51 10.39 2.96
N TRP A 79 0.61 9.98 2.07
CA TRP A 79 0.83 8.87 1.16
C TRP A 79 0.54 9.25 -0.29
N SER A 80 1.51 8.99 -1.18
CA SER A 80 1.24 8.90 -2.61
C SER A 80 0.70 7.51 -2.94
N LEU A 81 -0.39 7.41 -3.70
CA LEU A 81 -0.97 6.13 -4.09
C LEU A 81 -0.76 5.86 -5.58
N ALA A 82 -0.19 4.69 -5.89
CA ALA A 82 -0.17 4.11 -7.22
C ALA A 82 -1.06 2.87 -7.25
N THR A 83 -2.01 2.81 -8.19
CA THR A 83 -2.84 1.61 -8.39
C THR A 83 -1.99 0.50 -8.97
N LEU A 84 -2.01 -0.67 -8.32
CA LEU A 84 -1.33 -1.86 -8.79
C LEU A 84 -2.32 -2.78 -9.50
N GLN A 85 -1.87 -3.31 -10.63
CA GLN A 85 -2.48 -4.43 -11.34
C GLN A 85 -1.40 -5.48 -11.58
N PRO A 86 -1.74 -6.75 -11.80
CA PRO A 86 -0.74 -7.70 -12.23
C PRO A 86 -0.12 -7.29 -13.55
N LEU A 87 1.14 -7.69 -13.75
CA LEU A 87 1.81 -7.48 -15.02
C LEU A 87 1.04 -8.25 -16.13
N PRO A 88 0.47 -7.56 -17.14
CA PRO A 88 -0.43 -8.17 -18.11
C PRO A 88 0.19 -9.39 -18.81
N GLU A 89 1.45 -9.29 -19.21
CA GLU A 89 2.16 -10.32 -19.97
C GLU A 89 2.32 -11.62 -19.16
N LEU A 90 2.54 -11.50 -17.84
CA LEU A 90 2.61 -12.67 -16.96
C LEU A 90 1.22 -13.24 -16.66
N ALA A 91 0.19 -12.38 -16.54
CA ALA A 91 -1.18 -12.85 -16.37
C ALA A 91 -1.63 -13.69 -17.58
N ASP A 92 -1.36 -13.19 -18.79
CA ASP A 92 -1.61 -13.90 -20.05
C ASP A 92 -0.84 -15.20 -20.12
N TYR A 93 0.46 -15.16 -19.82
CA TYR A 93 1.30 -16.34 -19.86
C TYR A 93 0.84 -17.43 -18.87
N PHE A 94 0.46 -17.06 -17.64
CA PHE A 94 -0.06 -18.01 -16.65
C PHE A 94 -1.37 -18.64 -17.10
N ALA A 95 -2.29 -17.84 -17.67
CA ALA A 95 -3.55 -18.34 -18.20
C ALA A 95 -3.32 -19.34 -19.36
N GLN A 96 -2.46 -19.00 -20.33
CA GLN A 96 -2.15 -19.85 -21.47
C GLN A 96 -1.50 -21.18 -21.07
N ARG A 97 -0.68 -21.17 -20.02
CA ARG A 97 0.06 -22.34 -19.54
C ARG A 97 -0.66 -23.12 -18.45
N ALA A 98 -1.88 -22.71 -18.06
CA ALA A 98 -2.59 -23.24 -16.91
C ALA A 98 -1.73 -23.26 -15.62
N ILE A 99 -0.86 -22.25 -15.47
CA ILE A 99 -0.04 -22.07 -14.27
C ILE A 99 -0.91 -21.36 -13.23
N ALA A 100 -1.08 -21.96 -12.06
CA ALA A 100 -1.74 -21.30 -10.95
C ALA A 100 -0.91 -20.09 -10.51
N PRO A 101 -1.46 -18.87 -10.49
CA PRO A 101 -0.74 -17.72 -9.98
C PRO A 101 -0.44 -17.89 -8.48
N PRO A 102 0.60 -17.24 -7.96
CA PRO A 102 0.93 -17.30 -6.54
C PRO A 102 -0.21 -16.75 -5.68
N ALA A 103 -0.29 -17.18 -4.41
CA ALA A 103 -1.37 -16.80 -3.50
C ALA A 103 -1.50 -15.28 -3.26
N TRP A 104 -0.41 -14.53 -3.44
CA TRP A 104 -0.39 -13.07 -3.33
C TRP A 104 -0.84 -12.36 -4.62
N TRP A 105 -1.07 -13.06 -5.72
CA TRP A 105 -1.48 -12.47 -6.99
C TRP A 105 -2.87 -11.80 -6.87
N PRO A 106 -3.03 -10.54 -7.31
CA PRO A 106 -4.31 -9.85 -7.24
C PRO A 106 -5.45 -10.60 -7.96
N ALA A 107 -6.53 -10.91 -7.24
CA ALA A 107 -7.73 -11.56 -7.78
C ALA A 107 -8.51 -10.61 -8.71
N GLY A 108 -9.22 -11.16 -9.71
CA GLY A 108 -10.07 -10.39 -10.63
C GLY A 108 -9.33 -9.77 -11.83
N SER A 109 -8.06 -10.09 -12.00
CA SER A 109 -7.22 -9.59 -13.07
C SER A 109 -7.44 -10.41 -14.34
N ASN A 110 -8.51 -10.11 -15.07
CA ASN A 110 -8.76 -10.70 -16.37
C ASN A 110 -7.97 -9.89 -17.41
N PRO A 111 -6.96 -10.46 -18.09
CA PRO A 111 -6.24 -9.74 -19.13
C PRO A 111 -7.13 -9.67 -20.38
N SER A 112 -7.90 -8.61 -20.51
CA SER A 112 -8.63 -8.27 -21.73
C SER A 112 -8.90 -6.78 -21.78
N ALA A 113 -7.84 -5.96 -21.78
CA ALA A 113 -7.92 -4.55 -22.17
C ALA A 113 -6.54 -3.93 -22.39
N ILE A 114 -5.75 -4.47 -23.32
CA ILE A 114 -4.76 -3.65 -24.02
C ILE A 114 -4.94 -3.95 -25.51
N SER A 115 -5.80 -3.17 -26.16
CA SER A 115 -5.70 -2.96 -27.61
C SER A 115 -4.45 -2.12 -27.90
N PRO A 116 -3.80 -2.36 -29.05
CA PRO A 116 -2.44 -1.87 -29.36
C PRO A 116 -2.33 -0.35 -29.42
#